data_AF-A0A920AS35-F1
#
_entry.id   AF-A0A920AS35-F1
#
_cell.length_a   1.000
_cell.length_b   1.000
_cell.length_c   1.000
_cell.angle_alpha   90.00
_cell.angle_beta   90.00
_cell.angle_gamma   90.00
#
_symmetry.space_group_name_H-M   'P 1'
#
loop_
_entity.id
_entity.type
_entity.pdbx_description
1 polymer ?
#
loop_
_entity_poly.entity_id
_entity_poly.type
_entity_poly.pdbx_seq_one_letter_code
_entity_poly.pdbx_strand_id
1 'polypeptide(L)' 'MDTTTTLHTNAKPVYVDVDKETFNIDPEKIEEKITPKTKAIIAVSLRTSI' A
#
# COMPACT_ATOMS: atom_id res chain seq x y z
N MET A 1 -6.96 -4.58 0.04
CA MET A 1 -6.11 -4.97 -1.10
C MET A 1 -5.96 -6.47 -1.05
N ASP A 2 -6.43 -7.17 -2.07
CA ASP A 2 -6.34 -8.63 -2.12
C ASP A 2 -4.97 -9.02 -2.65
N THR A 3 -4.15 -9.63 -1.79
CA THR A 3 -2.75 -9.98 -2.07
C THR A 3 -2.60 -11.00 -3.21
N THR A 4 -3.70 -11.64 -3.59
CA THR A 4 -3.78 -12.64 -4.67
C THR A 4 -3.22 -12.13 -6.00
N THR A 5 -3.55 -10.91 -6.40
CA THR A 5 -3.06 -10.34 -7.68
C THR A 5 -1.55 -10.11 -7.66
N THR A 6 -1.01 -9.61 -6.55
CA THR A 6 0.43 -9.42 -6.37
C THR A 6 1.18 -10.75 -6.43
N LEU A 7 0.64 -11.80 -5.79
CA LEU A 7 1.23 -13.14 -5.81
C LEU A 7 1.18 -13.77 -7.21
N HIS A 8 0.08 -13.59 -7.96
CA HIS A 8 -0.03 -14.08 -9.34
C HIS A 8 1.04 -13.47 -10.26
N THR A 9 1.48 -12.24 -9.97
CA THR A 9 2.59 -11.58 -10.70
C THR A 9 3.98 -11.96 -10.19
N ASN A 10 4.12 -12.94 -9.29
CA ASN A 10 5.37 -13.27 -8.59
C ASN A 10 6.02 -12.07 -7.88
N ALA A 11 5.22 -11.09 -7.47
CA ALA A 11 5.69 -9.94 -6.71
C ALA A 11 5.58 -10.20 -5.21
N LYS A 12 6.43 -9.52 -4.43
CA LYS A 12 6.40 -9.59 -2.96
C LYS A 12 5.58 -8.42 -2.41
N PRO A 13 4.44 -8.67 -1.73
CA PRO A 13 3.70 -7.62 -1.05
C PRO A 13 4.53 -7.07 0.14
N VAL A 14 4.54 -5.75 0.28
CA VAL A 14 5.14 -5.04 1.42
C VAL A 14 4.06 -4.16 2.01
N TYR A 15 3.57 -4.51 3.20
CA TYR A 15 2.52 -3.76 3.88
C TYR A 15 3.11 -2.54 4.58
N VAL A 16 2.43 -1.40 4.47
CA VAL A 16 2.71 -0.15 5.17
C VAL A 16 1.56 0.11 6.14
N ASP A 17 1.86 0.75 7.25
CA ASP A 17 0.87 1.06 8.28
C ASP A 17 -0.07 2.18 7.81
N VAL A 18 -1.22 2.30 8.47
CA VAL A 18 -2.25 3.29 8.12
C VAL A 18 -2.23 4.47 9.10
N ASP A 19 -2.66 5.63 8.62
CA ASP A 19 -3.02 6.76 9.46
C ASP A 19 -4.34 6.43 10.20
N LYS A 20 -4.36 6.66 11.52
CA LYS A 20 -5.47 6.25 12.39
C LYS A 20 -6.73 7.12 12.24
N GLU A 21 -6.60 8.34 11.74
CA GLU A 21 -7.72 9.28 11.60
C GLU A 21 -8.40 9.12 10.24
N THR A 22 -7.61 8.91 9.19
CA THR A 22 -8.10 8.77 7.81
C THR A 22 -8.32 7.32 7.39
N PHE A 23 -7.72 6.37 8.12
CA PHE A 23 -7.61 4.95 7.78
C PHE A 23 -6.90 4.64 6.46
N ASN A 24 -6.41 5.68 5.76
CA ASN A 24 -5.62 5.50 4.55
C ASN A 24 -4.17 5.17 4.91
N ILE A 25 -3.44 4.61 3.93
CA ILE A 25 -2.00 4.36 4.05
C ILE A 25 -1.25 5.66 4.38
N ASP A 26 -0.35 5.61 5.34
CA ASP A 26 0.45 6.76 5.80
C ASP A 26 1.59 7.04 4.80
N PRO A 27 1.59 8.19 4.09
CA PRO A 27 2.60 8.50 3.08
C PRO A 27 4.04 8.54 3.61
N GLU A 28 4.23 9.02 4.84
CA GLU A 28 5.58 9.12 5.44
C GLU A 28 6.17 7.72 5.66
N LYS A 29 5.33 6.78 6.10
CA LYS A 29 5.72 5.38 6.28
C LYS A 29 5.89 4.62 4.96
N ILE A 30 5.40 5.13 3.84
CA ILE A 30 5.66 4.53 2.52
C ILE A 30 7.12 4.75 2.15
N GLU A 31 7.64 5.97 2.34
CA GLU A 31 9.01 6.33 1.93
C GLU A 31 10.06 5.42 2.58
N GLU A 32 9.88 5.11 3.88
CA GLU A 32 10.74 4.19 4.62
C GLU A 32 10.79 2.76 4.04
N LYS A 33 9.77 2.35 3.28
CA LYS A 33 9.66 1.00 2.70
C LYS A 33 10.00 0.96 1.21
N ILE A 34 10.34 2.09 0.59
CA ILE A 34 10.80 2.10 -0.80
C ILE A 34 12.21 1.52 -0.87
N THR A 35 12.40 0.55 -1.77
CA THR A 35 13.69 -0.07 -2.05
C THR A 35 13.93 -0.11 -3.57
N PRO A 36 15.13 -0.43 -4.06
CA PRO A 36 15.36 -0.64 -5.50
C PRO A 36 14.47 -1.73 -6.13
N LYS A 37 13.88 -2.61 -5.30
CA LYS A 37 12.93 -3.65 -5.73
C LYS A 37 11.48 -3.16 -5.79
N THR A 38 11.16 -2.00 -5.23
CA THR A 38 9.81 -1.44 -5.26
C THR A 38 9.46 -1.03 -6.69
N LYS A 39 8.34 -1.55 -7.21
CA LYS A 39 7.89 -1.30 -8.60
C LYS A 39 6.52 -0.63 -8.69
N ALA A 40 5.70 -0.74 -7.65
CA ALA A 40 4.37 -0.14 -7.59
C ALA A 40 3.97 0.13 -6.14
N ILE A 41 3.15 1.17 -5.95
CA ILE A 41 2.46 1.47 -4.70
C ILE A 41 0.97 1.34 -5.00
N ILE A 42 0.24 0.54 -4.22
CA ILE A 42 -1.18 0.30 -4.40
C ILE A 42 -1.91 0.89 -3.19
N ALA A 43 -2.45 2.10 -3.36
CA ALA A 43 -3.25 2.76 -2.33
C ALA A 43 -4.73 2.35 -2.47
N VAL A 44 -5.40 2.14 -1.33
CA VAL A 44 -6.85 1.92 -1.27
C VAL A 44 -7.47 3.15 -0.63
N SER A 45 -8.40 3.80 -1.33
CA SER A 45 -9.16 4.92 -0.77
C SER A 45 -10.35 4.38 0.00
N LEU A 46 -10.33 4.48 1.33
CA LEU A 46 -11.40 3.95 2.18
C LEU A 46 -12.55 4.94 2.39
N ARG A 47 -12.42 6.18 1.90
CA ARG A 47 -13.45 7.21 2.01
C ARG A 47 -13.81 7.77 0.63
N THR A 48 -14.99 7.41 0.15
CA THR A 48 -15.73 8.17 -0.88
C THR A 48 -16.85 8.89 -0.13
N SER A 49 -16.71 10.20 0.06
CA SER A 49 -17.89 11.04 0.31
C SER A 49 -18.47 11.39 -1.05
N ILE A 50 -19.77 11.10 -1.20
CA ILE A 50 -20.60 11.49 -2.34
C ILE A 50 -20.51 12.99 -2.58
#